data_AF-A0AAW8FGS4-F1
#
_entry.id   AF-A0AAW8FGS4-F1
#
_cell.length_a   1.000
_cell.length_b   1.000
_cell.length_c   1.000
_cell.angle_alpha   90.00
_cell.angle_beta   90.00
_cell.angle_gamma   90.00
#
_symmetry.space_group_name_H-M   'P 1'
#
loop_
_entity.id
_entity.type
_entity.pdbx_description
1 polymer ?
#
loop_
_entity_poly.entity_id
_entity_poly.type
_entity_poly.pdbx_seq_one_letter_code
_entity_poly.pdbx_strand_id
1 'polypeptide(L)' 'MDADDVLHVLNLLRRAGTEVWIGGGWGIDALVGRQTRDHRDLDLMHRQEQEPAVVAALVAAGLITARQGVRTRSH' A
#
# COMPACT_ATOMS: atom_id res chain seq x y z
N MET A 1 -10.06 4.59 -5.29
CA MET A 1 -8.92 5.23 -4.62
C MET A 1 -8.29 6.17 -5.62
N ASP A 2 -7.98 7.39 -5.20
CA ASP A 2 -7.27 8.37 -6.03
C ASP A 2 -5.79 8.46 -5.65
N ALA A 3 -5.03 9.29 -6.38
CA ALA A 3 -3.60 9.44 -6.14
C ALA A 3 -3.29 10.11 -4.78
N ASP A 4 -4.20 10.95 -4.28
CA ASP A 4 -4.02 11.65 -3.00
C ASP A 4 -4.15 10.68 -1.83
N ASP A 5 -5.08 9.73 -1.90
CA ASP A 5 -5.20 8.61 -0.95
C ASP A 5 -3.87 7.83 -0.85
N VAL A 6 -3.27 7.51 -2.00
CA VAL A 6 -2.01 6.76 -2.05
C VAL A 6 -0.86 7.57 -1.46
N LEU A 7 -0.72 8.83 -1.86
CA LEU A 7 0.31 9.72 -1.33
C LEU A 7 0.14 9.94 0.18
N HIS A 8 -1.10 9.99 0.68
CA HIS A 8 -1.39 10.07 2.10
C HIS A 8 -0.83 8.86 2.87
N VAL A 9 -1.11 7.65 2.39
CA VAL A 9 -0.63 6.40 3.00
C VAL A 9 0.91 6.32 2.96
N LEU A 10 1.53 6.66 1.83
CA LEU A 10 3.00 6.63 1.70
C LEU A 10 3.68 7.64 2.63
N ASN A 11 3.12 8.85 2.74
CA ASN A 11 3.64 9.85 3.67
C ASN A 11 3.51 9.41 5.12
N LEU A 12 2.41 8.73 5.47
CA LEU A 12 2.21 8.17 6.80
C LEU A 12 3.28 7.11 7.13
N LEU A 13 3.51 6.18 6.21
CA LEU A 13 4.50 5.12 6.38
C LEU A 13 5.93 5.69 6.44
N ARG A 14 6.24 6.67 5.58
CA ARG A 14 7.52 7.39 5.63
C ARG A 14 7.76 8.08 6.97
N ARG A 15 6.74 8.72 7.56
CA ARG A 15 6.83 9.35 8.90
C ARG A 15 7.02 8.32 10.02
N ALA A 16 6.53 7.11 9.83
CA ALA A 16 6.77 5.99 10.75
C ALA A 16 8.16 5.36 10.59
N GLY A 17 9.00 5.87 9.68
CA GLY A 17 10.35 5.35 9.44
C GLY A 17 10.38 4.00 8.73
N THR A 18 9.29 3.62 8.05
CA THR A 18 9.21 2.36 7.30
C THR A 18 9.60 2.56 5.84
N GLU A 19 10.23 1.53 5.26
CA GLU A 19 10.56 1.53 3.84
C GLU A 19 9.56 0.62 3.12
N VAL A 20 8.75 1.23 2.26
CA VAL A 20 7.71 0.54 1.52
C VAL A 20 7.82 0.83 0.03
N TRP A 21 7.43 -0.14 -0.79
CA TRP A 21 7.35 -0.03 -2.24
C TRP A 21 5.93 -0.27 -2.69
N ILE A 22 5.48 0.52 -3.67
CA ILE A 22 4.16 0.38 -4.29
C ILE A 22 4.23 -0.77 -5.29
N GLY A 23 3.24 -1.67 -5.23
CA GLY A 23 3.03 -2.74 -6.19
C GLY A 23 1.73 -2.58 -6.98
N GLY A 24 1.39 -3.63 -7.74
CA GLY A 24 0.11 -3.74 -8.41
C GLY A 24 -0.17 -2.62 -9.43
N GLY A 25 -1.44 -2.26 -9.54
CA GLY A 25 -1.89 -1.22 -10.48
C GLY A 25 -1.28 0.15 -10.21
N TRP A 26 -1.13 0.51 -8.94
CA TRP A 26 -0.51 1.77 -8.53
C TRP A 26 0.98 1.83 -8.83
N GLY A 27 1.69 0.70 -8.75
CA GLY A 27 3.10 0.63 -9.13
C GLY A 27 3.30 0.94 -10.62
N ILE A 28 2.40 0.47 -11.48
CA ILE A 28 2.42 0.78 -12.92
C ILE A 28 2.18 2.28 -13.14
N ASP A 29 1.14 2.84 -12.52
CA ASP A 29 0.80 4.25 -12.69
C ASP A 29 1.89 5.19 -12.13
N ALA A 30 2.59 4.78 -11.07
CA ALA A 30 3.76 5.49 -10.56
C ALA A 30 4.92 5.54 -11.58
N LEU A 31 5.16 4.44 -12.31
CA LEU A 31 6.17 4.41 -13.38
C LEU A 31 5.76 5.24 -14.60
N VAL A 32 4.46 5.25 -14.92
CA VAL A 32 3.90 6.06 -16.01
C VAL A 32 3.88 7.55 -15.63
N GLY A 33 3.87 7.89 -14.34
CA GLY A 33 3.85 9.25 -13.83
C GLY A 33 2.47 9.90 -13.79
N ARG A 34 1.40 9.11 -14.00
CA ARG A 34 0.00 9.56 -13.90
C ARG A 34 -0.92 8.38 -13.65
N GLN A 35 -2.05 8.63 -13.01
CA GLN A 35 -3.12 7.64 -12.91
C GLN A 35 -3.70 7.34 -14.30
N THR A 36 -3.81 6.07 -14.66
CA THR A 36 -4.29 5.62 -15.98
C THR A 36 -5.66 4.96 -15.94
N ARG A 37 -6.11 4.52 -14.75
CA ARG A 37 -7.41 3.89 -14.50
C ARG A 37 -7.81 4.00 -13.03
N ASP A 38 -9.04 3.60 -12.71
CA ASP A 38 -9.48 3.44 -11.33
C ASP A 38 -8.81 2.23 -10.67
N HIS A 39 -8.37 2.41 -9.42
CA HIS A 39 -7.84 1.36 -8.56
C HIS A 39 -8.70 1.23 -7.30
N ARG A 40 -8.95 -0.01 -6.88
CA ARG A 40 -9.79 -0.34 -5.71
C ARG A 40 -8.97 -0.60 -4.45
N ASP A 41 -7.70 -0.92 -4.62
CA ASP A 41 -6.75 -1.34 -3.61
C ASP A 41 -5.40 -0.66 -3.84
N LEU A 42 -4.53 -0.77 -2.83
CA LEU A 42 -3.14 -0.35 -2.85
C LEU A 42 -2.30 -1.51 -2.32
N ASP A 43 -1.44 -2.06 -3.17
CA ASP A 43 -0.49 -3.10 -2.79
C ASP A 43 0.82 -2.46 -2.30
N LEU A 44 1.28 -2.88 -1.13
CA LEU A 44 2.53 -2.42 -0.54
C LEU A 44 3.44 -3.59 -0.20
N MET A 45 4.69 -3.51 -0.64
CA MET A 45 5.78 -4.37 -0.20
C MET A 45 6.57 -3.66 0.89
N HIS A 46 7.02 -4.40 1.88
CA HIS A 46 7.84 -3.90 2.99
C HIS A 46 8.85 -4.98 3.39
N ARG A 47 9.90 -4.60 4.11
CA ARG A 47 10.81 -5.59 4.70
C ARG A 47 10.14 -6.29 5.89
N GLN A 48 10.35 -7.60 6.02
CA GLN A 48 9.65 -8.43 7.00
C GLN A 48 9.83 -7.91 8.44
N GLU A 49 11.04 -7.46 8.78
CA GLU A 49 11.35 -6.89 10.09
C GLU A 49 10.63 -5.58 10.39
N GLN A 50 10.13 -4.89 9.36
CA GLN A 50 9.35 -3.65 9.50
C GLN A 50 7.84 -3.88 9.55
N GLU A 51 7.36 -5.11 9.35
CA GLU A 51 5.92 -5.45 9.37
C GLU A 51 5.21 -4.90 10.63
N PRO A 52 5.74 -5.05 11.86
CA PRO A 52 5.07 -4.52 13.05
C PRO A 52 4.93 -2.99 13.01
N ALA A 53 5.94 -2.28 12.51
CA ALA A 53 5.91 -0.82 12.41
C ALA A 53 4.94 -0.34 11.32
N VAL A 54 4.89 -1.05 10.18
CA VAL A 54 3.93 -0.78 9.09
C VAL A 54 2.50 -0.96 9.59
N VAL A 55 2.21 -2.10 10.23
CA VAL A 55 0.87 -2.37 10.77
C VAL A 55 0.49 -1.36 11.85
N ALA A 56 1.40 -1.05 12.78
CA ALA A 56 1.14 -0.06 13.83
C ALA A 56 0.82 1.33 13.26
N ALA A 57 1.54 1.77 12.23
CA ALA A 57 1.28 3.05 11.58
C ALA A 57 -0.10 3.08 10.90
N LEU A 58 -0.47 2.02 10.17
CA LEU A 58 -1.76 1.92 9.50
C LEU A 58 -2.92 1.88 10.51
N VAL A 59 -2.78 1.13 11.61
CA VAL A 59 -3.77 1.09 12.70
C VAL A 59 -3.92 2.45 13.37
N ALA A 60 -2.81 3.16 13.62
CA ALA A 60 -2.85 4.51 14.17
C ALA A 60 -3.55 5.52 13.22
N ALA A 61 -3.62 5.21 11.92
CA ALA A 61 -4.37 5.96 10.92
C ALA A 61 -5.88 5.62 10.90
N GLY A 62 -6.32 4.64 11.70
CA GLY A 62 -7.70 4.15 11.70
C GLY A 62 -7.98 3.02 10.70
N LEU A 63 -6.96 2.45 10.04
CA LEU A 63 -7.14 1.29 9.17
C LEU A 63 -7.24 0.02 10.03
N ILE A 64 -8.11 -0.90 9.60
CA ILE A 64 -8.31 -2.20 10.27
C ILE A 64 -7.58 -3.31 9.54
N THR A 65 -6.97 -4.22 10.29
CA THR A 65 -6.38 -5.43 9.72
C THR A 65 -7.50 -6.42 9.36
N ALA A 66 -7.69 -6.66 8.07
CA ALA A 66 -8.55 -7.73 7.57
C ALA A 66 -7.72 -8.76 6.80
N ARG A 67 -7.72 -10.02 7.25
CA ARG A 67 -7.09 -11.11 6.50
C ARG A 67 -8.04 -11.61 5.42
N GLN A 68 -7.80 -11.19 4.18
CA GLN A 68 -8.37 -11.84 3.01
C GLN A 68 -7.38 -12.92 2.54
N GLY A 69 -7.80 -14.19 2.49
CA GLY A 69 -6.98 -15.23 1.90
C GLY A 69 -6.76 -14.93 0.42
N VAL A 70 -5.51 -14.81 -0.02
CA VAL A 70 -5.19 -14.63 -1.45
C VAL A 70 -5.63 -15.90 -2.17
N ARG A 71 -6.74 -15.83 -2.91
CA ARG A 71 -7.11 -16.86 -3.88
C ARG A 71 -6.25 -16.66 -5.11
N THR A 72 -5.08 -17.30 -5.15
CA THR A 72 -4.37 -17.48 -6.41
C THR A 72 -5.25 -18.34 -7.32
N ARG A 73 -5.86 -17.73 -8.34
CA ARG A 73 -6.43 -18.49 -9.45
C ARG A 73 -5.27 -19.02 -10.27
N SER A 74 -4.87 -20.26 -10.02
CA SER A 74 -4.05 -21.02 -10.95
C SER A 74 -4.80 -21.09 -12.28
N HIS A 75 -4.15 -20.63 -13.34
CA HIS A 75 -4.55 -20.90 -14.72
C HIS A 75 -4.05 -22.30 -15.11
#